data_AF-A0A832ALM1-F1
#
_entry.id   AF-A0A832ALM1-F1
#
_cell.length_a   1.000
_cell.length_b   1.000
_cell.length_c   1.000
_cell.angle_alpha   90.00
_cell.angle_beta   90.00
_cell.angle_gamma   90.00
#
_symmetry.space_group_name_H-M   'P 1'
#
loop_
_entity.id
_entity.type
_entity.pdbx_description
1 polymer ?
#
loop_
_entity_poly.entity_id
_entity_poly.type
_entity_poly.pdbx_seq_one_letter_code
_entity_poly.pdbx_strand_id
1 'polypeptide(L)'
;MATHESVRVDEQGKTYDATAEDAAYAIFRLADGVVAQVNASWCTRPYRDDLFVLQVDGTDGSAVAGLHECRIQPGAATPRYVWNPDVPATTTPRASWLEVPGRRPPANAFRRQWELFLRHLVTDEPFPWDLRDAARGVEVAELAFASARERRWFDVPGSAA
;
A
#
# COMPACT_ATOMS: atom_id res chain seq x y z
N MET A 1 15.72 -1.65 3.39
CA MET A 1 15.80 -0.18 3.41
C MET A 1 16.93 0.28 2.51
N ALA A 2 16.83 1.45 1.90
CA ALA A 2 17.85 2.02 1.02
C ALA A 2 17.82 3.57 1.06
N THR A 3 18.98 4.18 0.81
CA THR A 3 19.13 5.61 0.55
C THR A 3 19.65 5.77 -0.88
N HIS A 4 18.80 6.26 -1.78
CA HIS A 4 19.14 6.47 -3.18
C HIS A 4 19.73 7.85 -3.44
N GLU A 5 19.24 8.87 -2.72
CA GLU A 5 19.75 10.25 -2.81
C GLU A 5 20.54 10.60 -1.55
N SER A 6 21.86 10.66 -1.64
CA SER A 6 22.76 10.87 -0.49
C SER A 6 22.87 12.33 -0.03
N VAL A 7 22.47 13.29 -0.87
CA VAL A 7 22.53 14.73 -0.57
C VAL A 7 21.19 15.36 -0.92
N ARG A 8 20.66 16.18 0.00
CA ARG A 8 19.40 16.93 -0.17
C ARG A 8 19.61 18.41 0.14
N VAL A 9 18.58 19.21 -0.10
CA VAL A 9 18.57 20.66 0.14
C VAL A 9 17.46 20.97 1.14
N ASP A 10 17.78 21.73 2.19
CA ASP A 10 16.82 22.17 3.21
C ASP A 10 15.94 23.31 2.72
N GLU A 11 14.97 23.70 3.54
CA GLU A 11 13.99 24.74 3.23
C GLU A 11 14.61 26.15 3.13
N GLN A 12 15.87 26.33 3.57
CA GLN A 12 16.64 27.57 3.40
C GLN A 12 17.60 27.52 2.21
N GLY A 13 17.58 26.43 1.43
CA GLY A 13 18.41 26.27 0.24
C GLY A 13 19.83 25.74 0.52
N LYS A 14 20.12 25.26 1.74
CA LYS A 14 21.43 24.71 2.09
C LYS A 14 21.45 23.19 1.91
N THR A 15 22.55 22.68 1.36
CA THR A 15 22.77 21.24 1.18
C THR A 15 23.08 20.53 2.48
N TYR A 16 22.60 19.30 2.65
CA TYR A 16 22.91 18.41 3.77
C TYR A 16 22.99 16.94 3.33
N ASP A 17 23.74 16.14 4.10
CA ASP A 17 23.82 14.68 3.91
C ASP A 17 22.54 14.01 4.39
N ALA A 18 21.87 13.27 3.51
CA ALA A 18 20.66 12.54 3.85
C ALA A 18 21.03 11.25 4.60
N THR A 19 20.69 11.19 5.89
CA THR A 19 20.98 10.04 6.75
C THR A 19 19.82 9.06 6.91
N ALA A 20 18.60 9.49 6.60
CA ALA A 20 17.42 8.63 6.60
C ALA A 20 17.31 7.83 5.29
N GLU A 21 16.69 6.66 5.35
CA GLU A 21 16.35 5.89 4.16
C GLU A 21 15.19 6.54 3.40
N ASP A 22 15.34 6.69 2.08
CA ASP A 22 14.34 7.30 1.20
C ASP A 22 13.56 6.28 0.37
N ALA A 23 13.88 4.98 0.55
CA ALA A 23 13.15 3.87 -0.02
C ALA A 23 13.13 2.62 0.87
N ALA A 24 12.01 1.90 0.81
CA ALA A 24 11.80 0.61 1.43
C ALA A 24 11.09 -0.35 0.47
N TYR A 25 11.54 -1.61 0.49
CA TYR A 25 10.96 -2.71 -0.26
C TYR A 25 10.70 -3.83 0.73
N ALA A 26 9.44 -4.06 1.06
CA ALA A 26 9.02 -4.96 2.11
C ALA A 26 8.10 -6.05 1.57
N ILE A 27 8.26 -7.27 2.08
CA ILE A 27 7.37 -8.39 1.81
C ILE A 27 6.83 -8.85 3.17
N PHE A 28 5.52 -9.02 3.25
CA PHE A 28 4.79 -9.47 4.42
C PHE A 28 4.09 -10.79 4.10
N ARG A 29 4.00 -11.66 5.11
CA ARG A 29 3.08 -12.80 5.11
C ARG A 29 1.97 -12.48 6.10
N LEU A 30 0.73 -12.50 5.63
CA LEU A 30 -0.45 -12.27 6.46
C LEU A 30 -0.87 -13.59 7.15
N ALA A 31 -1.70 -13.49 8.18
CA ALA A 31 -2.11 -14.63 9.00
C ALA A 31 -2.83 -15.74 8.20
N ASP A 32 -3.54 -15.37 7.13
CA ASP A 32 -4.23 -16.29 6.22
C ASP A 32 -3.33 -16.84 5.10
N GLY A 33 -2.02 -16.58 5.17
CA GLY A 33 -1.03 -17.03 4.19
C GLY A 33 -0.91 -16.14 2.94
N VAL A 34 -1.70 -15.07 2.82
CA VAL A 34 -1.55 -14.09 1.75
C VAL A 34 -0.17 -13.44 1.84
N VAL A 35 0.48 -13.24 0.69
CA VAL A 35 1.75 -12.53 0.59
C VAL A 35 1.48 -11.13 0.04
N ALA A 36 1.92 -10.11 0.77
CA ALA A 36 1.81 -8.72 0.35
C ALA A 36 3.21 -8.13 0.14
N GLN A 37 3.44 -7.50 -1.01
CA GLN A 37 4.66 -6.75 -1.28
C GLN A 37 4.34 -5.26 -1.34
N VAL A 38 5.13 -4.46 -0.63
CA VAL A 38 5.02 -3.00 -0.59
C VAL A 38 6.34 -2.37 -1.00
N ASN A 39 6.28 -1.54 -2.05
CA ASN A 39 7.39 -0.70 -2.47
C ASN A 39 7.03 0.75 -2.14
N ALA A 40 7.83 1.39 -1.28
CA ALA A 40 7.66 2.79 -0.90
C ALA A 40 8.96 3.54 -1.19
N SER A 41 8.89 4.62 -1.98
CA SER A 41 10.08 5.40 -2.30
C SER A 41 9.72 6.85 -2.62
N TRP A 42 10.50 7.77 -2.08
CA TRP A 42 10.48 9.20 -2.45
C TRP A 42 11.25 9.50 -3.74
N CYS A 43 12.00 8.52 -4.25
CA CYS A 43 12.90 8.66 -5.39
C CYS A 43 12.37 7.91 -6.63
N THR A 44 11.07 7.58 -6.65
CA THR A 44 10.42 6.91 -7.78
C THR A 44 9.55 7.88 -8.57
N ARG A 45 9.64 7.84 -9.90
CA ARG A 45 8.74 8.59 -10.78
C ARG A 45 7.44 7.79 -10.97
N PRO A 46 6.26 8.40 -10.79
CA PRO A 46 5.00 7.69 -10.95
C PRO A 46 4.75 7.37 -12.43
N TYR A 47 4.66 6.08 -12.76
CA TYR A 47 4.09 5.57 -14.00
C TYR A 47 3.01 4.53 -13.67
N ARG A 48 1.92 5.03 -13.11
CA ARG A 48 0.83 4.29 -12.46
C ARG A 48 -0.35 5.22 -12.27
N ASP A 49 -1.51 4.68 -11.91
CA ASP A 49 -2.78 5.42 -11.88
C ASP A 49 -2.82 6.54 -10.83
N ASP A 50 -2.09 6.39 -9.72
CA ASP A 50 -2.14 7.33 -8.60
C ASP A 50 -0.85 7.27 -7.77
N LEU A 51 -0.67 8.20 -6.81
CA LEU A 51 0.47 8.29 -5.88
C LEU A 51 0.53 7.16 -4.86
N PHE A 52 -0.58 6.47 -4.63
CA PHE A 52 -0.66 5.18 -3.94
C PHE A 52 -1.43 4.20 -4.84
N VAL A 53 -0.94 2.96 -4.97
CA VAL A 53 -1.65 1.92 -5.72
C VAL A 53 -1.57 0.61 -4.94
N LEU A 54 -2.73 -0.01 -4.73
CA LEU A 54 -2.87 -1.33 -4.14
C LEU A 54 -3.52 -2.26 -5.16
N GLN A 55 -2.79 -3.28 -5.60
CA GLN A 55 -3.34 -4.37 -6.37
C GLN A 55 -3.64 -5.55 -5.45
N VAL A 56 -4.84 -6.11 -5.58
CA VAL A 56 -5.28 -7.32 -4.88
C VAL A 56 -5.72 -8.34 -5.92
N ASP A 57 -5.09 -9.50 -5.89
CA ASP A 57 -5.39 -10.61 -6.79
C ASP A 57 -6.07 -11.73 -6.01
N GLY A 58 -7.28 -12.10 -6.43
CA GLY A 58 -8.07 -13.17 -5.83
C GLY A 58 -8.41 -14.26 -6.86
N THR A 59 -9.04 -15.33 -6.39
CA THR A 59 -9.44 -16.45 -7.25
C THR A 59 -10.43 -16.06 -8.34
N ASP A 60 -11.40 -15.20 -8.01
CA ASP A 60 -12.50 -14.82 -8.92
C ASP A 60 -12.27 -13.50 -9.66
N GLY A 61 -11.10 -12.88 -9.49
CA GLY A 61 -10.73 -11.64 -10.14
C GLY A 61 -9.77 -10.79 -9.33
N SER A 62 -9.44 -9.63 -9.89
CA SER A 62 -8.46 -8.71 -9.33
C SER A 62 -9.01 -7.29 -9.21
N ALA A 63 -8.43 -6.50 -8.32
CA ALA A 63 -8.71 -5.09 -8.14
C ALA A 63 -7.42 -4.27 -8.07
N VAL A 64 -7.45 -3.05 -8.60
CA VAL A 64 -6.38 -2.05 -8.47
C VAL A 64 -7.00 -0.76 -7.94
N ALA A 65 -6.67 -0.40 -6.71
CA ALA A 65 -7.20 0.77 -6.02
C ALA A 65 -6.14 1.87 -5.88
N GLY A 66 -6.52 3.10 -6.20
CA GLY A 66 -5.78 4.33 -5.89
C GLY A 66 -6.33 5.03 -4.64
N LEU A 67 -6.09 6.34 -4.52
CA LEU A 67 -6.61 7.16 -3.42
C LEU A 67 -8.13 7.43 -3.58
N HIS A 68 -8.61 7.47 -4.82
CA HIS A 68 -9.98 7.85 -5.14
C HIS A 68 -10.72 6.86 -6.04
N GLU A 69 -10.00 6.21 -6.97
CA GLU A 69 -10.59 5.29 -7.94
C GLU A 69 -10.23 3.84 -7.61
N CYS A 70 -11.08 2.92 -8.06
CA CYS A 70 -10.80 1.50 -8.04
C CYS A 70 -11.19 0.90 -9.38
N ARG A 71 -10.31 0.05 -9.93
CA ARG A 71 -10.54 -0.72 -11.15
C ARG A 71 -10.66 -2.19 -10.78
N ILE A 72 -11.54 -2.93 -11.44
CA ILE A 72 -11.71 -4.38 -11.25
C ILE A 72 -11.62 -5.14 -12.57
N GLN A 73 -11.16 -6.38 -12.50
CA GLN A 73 -11.25 -7.34 -13.59
C GLN A 73 -11.75 -8.68 -13.02
N PRO A 74 -13.02 -9.03 -13.25
CA PRO A 74 -13.53 -10.37 -12.93
C PRO A 74 -12.77 -11.44 -13.71
N GLY A 75 -12.53 -12.61 -13.11
CA GLY A 75 -11.82 -13.72 -13.76
C GLY A 75 -12.51 -14.17 -15.06
N ALA A 76 -13.84 -14.13 -15.11
CA ALA A 76 -14.62 -14.43 -16.32
C ALA A 76 -14.41 -13.41 -17.46
N ALA A 77 -13.88 -12.23 -17.16
CA ALA A 77 -13.58 -11.16 -18.11
C ALA A 77 -12.08 -11.05 -18.45
N THR A 78 -11.20 -11.83 -17.80
CA THR A 78 -9.76 -11.78 -18.04
C THR A 78 -9.40 -12.34 -19.42
N PRO A 79 -8.76 -11.54 -20.31
CA PRO A 79 -8.33 -12.04 -21.60
C PRO A 79 -7.21 -13.08 -21.47
N ARG A 80 -7.18 -14.03 -22.42
CA ARG A 80 -6.03 -14.92 -22.56
C ARG A 80 -4.91 -14.21 -23.32
N TYR A 81 -3.85 -13.81 -22.61
CA TYR A 81 -2.64 -13.27 -23.23
C TYR A 81 -1.74 -14.40 -23.73
N VAL A 82 -1.19 -14.25 -24.93
CA VAL A 82 -0.17 -15.15 -25.49
C VAL A 82 1.13 -14.37 -25.63
N TRP A 83 2.20 -14.89 -25.02
CA TRP A 83 3.52 -14.27 -25.12
C TRP A 83 4.13 -14.53 -26.49
N ASN A 84 4.46 -13.46 -27.21
CA ASN A 84 5.23 -13.51 -28.45
C ASN A 84 6.16 -12.29 -28.51
N PRO A 85 7.49 -12.46 -28.43
CA PRO A 85 8.44 -11.35 -28.47
C PRO A 85 8.67 -10.80 -29.88
N ASP A 86 8.33 -11.55 -30.93
CA ASP A 86 8.57 -11.17 -32.33
C ASP A 86 7.48 -10.26 -32.90
N VAL A 87 6.34 -10.16 -32.21
CA VAL A 87 5.18 -9.39 -32.67
C VAL A 87 4.72 -8.41 -31.58
N PRO A 88 4.56 -7.11 -31.90
CA PRO A 88 4.02 -6.15 -30.96
C PRO A 88 2.63 -6.54 -30.44
N ALA A 89 2.40 -6.34 -29.15
CA ALA A 89 1.08 -6.54 -28.55
C ALA A 89 0.05 -5.60 -29.21
N THR A 90 -1.07 -6.16 -29.67
CA THR A 90 -2.17 -5.41 -30.29
C THR A 90 -3.21 -4.93 -29.28
N THR A 91 -3.14 -5.42 -28.03
CA THR A 91 -4.09 -5.13 -26.95
C THR A 91 -3.41 -4.37 -25.82
N THR A 92 -4.12 -3.39 -25.25
CA THR A 92 -3.67 -2.70 -24.03
C THR A 92 -4.24 -3.41 -22.79
N PRO A 93 -3.42 -3.98 -21.89
CA PRO A 93 -3.94 -4.72 -20.73
C PRO A 93 -4.87 -3.93 -19.83
N ARG A 94 -4.66 -2.62 -19.69
CA ARG A 94 -5.51 -1.72 -18.89
C ARG A 94 -6.91 -1.52 -19.47
N ALA A 95 -7.11 -1.76 -20.77
CA ALA A 95 -8.38 -1.51 -21.43
C ALA A 95 -9.48 -2.53 -21.06
N SER A 96 -9.12 -3.69 -20.51
CA SER A 96 -10.08 -4.72 -20.07
C SER A 96 -10.52 -4.57 -18.60
N TRP A 97 -10.11 -3.50 -17.92
CA TRP A 97 -10.50 -3.22 -16.54
C TRP A 97 -11.71 -2.31 -16.46
N LEU A 98 -12.60 -2.57 -15.50
CA LEU A 98 -13.82 -1.81 -15.27
C LEU A 98 -13.64 -0.84 -14.11
N GLU A 99 -14.15 0.38 -14.25
CA GLU A 99 -14.22 1.31 -13.12
C GLU A 99 -15.28 0.87 -12.12
N VAL A 100 -14.94 0.91 -10.83
CA VAL A 100 -15.92 0.76 -9.76
C VAL A 100 -16.64 2.10 -9.57
N PRO A 101 -17.97 2.19 -9.80
CA PRO A 101 -18.69 3.44 -9.69
C PRO A 101 -18.73 3.94 -8.24
N GLY A 102 -18.43 5.22 -8.04
CA GLY A 102 -18.57 5.88 -6.75
C GLY A 102 -20.04 5.94 -6.30
N ARG A 103 -20.38 5.27 -5.20
CA ARG A 103 -21.77 5.18 -4.70
C ARG A 103 -22.16 6.31 -3.74
N ARG A 104 -21.19 7.04 -3.19
CA ARG A 104 -21.39 8.10 -2.21
C ARG A 104 -20.42 9.26 -2.47
N PRO A 105 -20.79 10.50 -2.16
CA PRO A 105 -19.85 11.61 -2.22
C PRO A 105 -18.65 11.35 -1.31
N PRO A 106 -17.43 11.70 -1.73
CA PRO A 106 -16.26 11.60 -0.89
C PRO A 106 -16.44 12.48 0.36
N ALA A 107 -16.13 11.91 1.52
CA ALA A 107 -16.09 12.63 2.79
C ALA A 107 -14.64 12.69 3.28
N ASN A 108 -14.28 13.75 3.99
CA ASN A 108 -12.96 13.86 4.60
C ASN A 108 -12.77 12.71 5.62
N ALA A 109 -11.77 11.85 5.38
CA ALA A 109 -11.54 10.66 6.19
C ALA A 109 -11.19 11.00 7.66
N PHE A 110 -10.43 12.07 7.89
CA PHE A 110 -10.10 12.52 9.24
C PHE A 110 -11.33 12.94 10.04
N ARG A 111 -12.21 13.75 9.44
CA ARG A 111 -13.50 14.12 10.03
C ARG A 111 -14.34 12.89 10.35
N ARG A 112 -14.38 11.90 9.45
CA ARG A 112 -15.12 10.64 9.68
C ARG A 112 -14.59 9.88 10.89
N GLN A 113 -13.27 9.74 11.03
CA GLN A 113 -12.68 9.06 12.17
C GLN A 113 -12.95 9.83 13.49
N TRP A 114 -12.92 11.17 13.45
CA TRP A 114 -13.34 12.01 14.58
C TRP A 114 -14.79 11.80 14.98
N GLU A 115 -15.72 11.78 14.00
CA GLU A 115 -17.14 11.49 14.25
C GLU A 115 -17.31 10.12 14.94
N LEU A 116 -16.58 9.09 14.49
CA LEU A 116 -16.60 7.75 15.09
C LEU A 116 -16.03 7.74 16.51
N PHE A 117 -14.91 8.43 16.74
CA PHE A 117 -14.30 8.53 18.07
C PHE A 117 -15.21 9.25 19.07
N LEU A 118 -15.85 10.35 18.67
CA LEU A 118 -16.79 11.07 19.52
C LEU A 118 -18.04 10.23 19.84
N ARG A 119 -18.55 9.46 18.88
CA ARG A 119 -19.65 8.51 19.12
C ARG A 119 -19.25 7.41 20.10
N HIS A 120 -18.04 6.86 19.97
CA HIS A 120 -17.51 5.92 20.94
C HIS A 120 -17.50 6.51 22.37
N LEU A 121 -17.00 7.73 22.53
CA LEU A 121 -16.93 8.38 23.85
C LEU A 121 -18.30 8.68 24.46
N VAL A 122 -19.28 9.11 23.65
CA VAL A 122 -20.57 9.60 24.15
C VAL A 122 -21.61 8.48 24.26
N THR A 123 -21.59 7.51 23.35
CA THR A 123 -22.63 6.48 23.22
C THR A 123 -22.08 5.05 23.31
N ASP A 124 -20.81 4.86 23.67
CA ASP A 124 -20.16 3.55 23.80
C ASP A 124 -20.24 2.69 22.52
N GLU A 125 -20.22 3.34 21.35
CA GLU A 125 -20.14 2.62 20.07
C GLU A 125 -18.77 1.94 19.90
N PRO A 126 -18.68 0.76 19.25
CA PRO A 126 -17.40 0.10 19.04
C PRO A 126 -16.39 0.96 18.27
N PHE A 127 -15.15 1.04 18.77
CA PHE A 127 -14.06 1.79 18.16
C PHE A 127 -12.76 0.96 18.12
N PRO A 128 -12.46 0.30 16.98
CA PRO A 128 -11.36 -0.65 16.87
C PRO A 128 -10.01 0.01 16.52
N TRP A 129 -9.84 1.32 16.67
CA TRP A 129 -8.61 2.04 16.32
C TRP A 129 -8.01 2.71 17.55
N ASP A 130 -7.65 1.91 18.54
CA ASP A 130 -7.13 2.41 19.80
C ASP A 130 -5.61 2.66 19.78
N LEU A 131 -5.05 3.04 20.94
CA LEU A 131 -3.60 3.25 21.07
C LEU A 131 -2.79 1.94 20.99
N ARG A 132 -3.39 0.79 21.25
CA ARG A 132 -2.73 -0.52 21.06
C ARG A 132 -2.59 -0.83 19.57
N ASP A 133 -3.58 -0.51 18.76
CA ASP A 133 -3.47 -0.61 17.30
C ASP A 133 -2.42 0.35 16.74
N ALA A 134 -2.28 1.55 17.31
CA ALA A 134 -1.18 2.45 16.98
C ALA A 134 0.20 1.86 17.35
N ALA A 135 0.33 1.23 18.53
CA ALA A 135 1.57 0.61 18.96
C ALA A 135 2.00 -0.57 18.07
N ARG A 136 1.05 -1.36 17.54
CA ARG A 136 1.33 -2.41 16.56
C ARG A 136 2.01 -1.87 15.29
N GLY A 137 1.64 -0.66 14.86
CA GLY A 137 2.29 -0.01 13.71
C GLY A 137 3.77 0.27 13.95
N VAL A 138 4.14 0.68 15.17
CA VAL A 138 5.54 0.90 15.57
C VAL A 138 6.30 -0.42 15.63
N GLU A 139 5.71 -1.46 16.21
CA GLU A 139 6.31 -2.79 16.30
C GLU A 139 6.67 -3.35 14.91
N VAL A 140 5.75 -3.24 13.94
CA VAL A 140 6.02 -3.66 12.55
C VAL A 140 7.17 -2.85 11.93
N ALA A 141 7.26 -1.56 12.20
CA ALA A 141 8.36 -0.73 11.70
C ALA A 141 9.71 -1.14 12.29
N GLU A 142 9.78 -1.37 13.61
CA GLU A 142 11.00 -1.85 14.29
C GLU A 142 11.45 -3.22 13.76
N LEU A 143 10.51 -4.15 13.56
CA LEU A 143 10.79 -5.45 12.97
C LEU A 143 11.26 -5.34 11.51
N ALA A 144 10.73 -4.39 10.73
CA ALA A 144 11.21 -4.13 9.38
C ALA A 144 12.67 -3.63 9.38
N PHE A 145 13.05 -2.77 10.32
CA PHE A 145 14.45 -2.36 10.50
C PHE A 145 15.34 -3.52 10.94
N ALA A 146 14.89 -4.35 11.88
CA ALA A 146 15.63 -5.55 12.31
C ALA A 146 15.81 -6.53 11.16
N SER A 147 14.75 -6.79 10.39
CA SER A 147 14.75 -7.60 9.16
C SER A 147 15.77 -7.10 8.14
N ALA A 148 15.83 -5.80 7.89
CA ALA A 148 16.79 -5.21 6.96
C ALA A 148 18.24 -5.38 7.46
N ARG A 149 18.49 -5.15 8.76
CA ARG A 149 19.82 -5.26 9.37
C ARG A 149 20.33 -6.69 9.39
N GLU A 150 19.49 -7.65 9.77
CA GLU A 150 19.85 -9.06 9.95
C GLU A 150 19.64 -9.90 8.69
N ARG A 151 19.03 -9.33 7.64
CA ARG A 151 18.77 -9.97 6.35
C ARG A 151 17.98 -11.28 6.47
N ARG A 152 16.96 -11.30 7.33
CA ARG A 152 16.09 -12.45 7.58
C ARG A 152 14.67 -12.02 7.92
N TRP A 153 13.72 -12.94 7.79
CA TRP A 153 12.34 -12.74 8.22
C TRP A 153 12.22 -12.66 9.75
N PHE A 154 11.21 -11.91 10.19
CA PHE A 154 10.79 -11.80 11.57
C PHE A 154 9.28 -12.02 11.66
N ASP A 155 8.86 -12.78 12.66
CA ASP A 155 7.43 -12.93 12.99
C ASP A 155 6.97 -11.73 13.81
N VAL A 156 5.74 -11.30 13.58
CA VAL A 156 5.12 -10.22 14.37
C VAL A 156 4.49 -10.86 15.63
N PRO A 157 4.86 -10.42 16.84
CA PRO A 157 4.28 -10.98 18.07
C PRO A 157 2.75 -10.89 18.09
N GLY A 158 2.09 -11.99 18.44
CA GLY A 158 0.63 -12.04 18.51
C GLY A 158 -0.09 -12.14 17.15
N SER A 159 0.62 -12.17 16.02
CA SER A 159 0.06 -12.70 14.78
C SER A 159 0.11 -14.22 14.84
N ALA A 160 -1.02 -14.87 15.11
CA ALA A 160 -1.10 -16.32 14.96
C ALA A 160 -0.98 -16.70 13.48
N ALA A 161 -0.19 -17.74 13.19
CA ALA A 161 -0.26 -18.48 11.94
C ALA A 161 -1.37 -19.55 12.01
#